data_AF-A0A1X1D170-F1
#
_entry.id   AF-A0A1X1D170-F1
#
_cell.length_a   1.000
_cell.length_b   1.000
_cell.length_c   1.000
_cell.angle_alpha   90.00
_cell.angle_beta   90.00
_cell.angle_gamma   90.00
#
_symmetry.space_group_name_H-M   'P 1'
#
loop_
_entity.id
_entity.type
_entity.pdbx_description
1 polymer ?
#
loop_
_entity_poly.entity_id
_entity_poly.type
_entity_poly.pdbx_seq_one_letter_code
_entity_poly.pdbx_strand_id
1 'polypeptide(L)'
;MSQQGFSLAETLVAMLLLAMTISTLLQYHRALALGFSQQWHQHQAWQVAGQVLLGREVDGWVSQHQPQTMPGGCVLNRVTVTGPQQRAATLARLNCH
;
A
#
# COMPACT_ATOMS: atom_id res chain seq x y z
N MET A 1 50.34 27.92 -3.98
CA MET A 1 49.15 27.05 -3.95
C MET A 1 49.02 26.42 -5.32
N SER A 2 49.49 25.18 -5.49
CA SER A 2 49.47 24.49 -6.77
C SER A 2 48.13 23.77 -6.91
N GLN A 3 47.27 24.25 -7.80
CA GLN A 3 46.07 23.50 -8.18
C GLN A 3 46.53 22.27 -8.98
N GLN A 4 46.56 21.11 -8.33
CA GLN A 4 46.77 19.84 -9.01
C GLN A 4 45.50 19.56 -9.82
N GLY A 5 45.57 19.74 -11.15
CA GLY A 5 44.50 19.35 -12.05
C GLY A 5 44.25 17.85 -11.93
N PHE A 6 43.00 17.45 -11.79
CA PHE A 6 42.62 16.03 -11.72
C PHE A 6 43.08 15.30 -12.99
N SER A 7 43.70 14.14 -12.82
CA SER A 7 44.03 13.25 -13.92
C SER A 7 42.76 12.69 -14.57
N LEU A 8 42.81 12.44 -15.87
CA LEU A 8 41.70 11.90 -16.67
C LEU A 8 41.22 10.54 -16.12
N ALA A 9 42.12 9.71 -15.61
CA ALA A 9 41.76 8.45 -14.96
C ALA A 9 41.01 8.67 -13.63
N GLU A 10 41.39 9.70 -12.89
CA GLU A 10 40.80 10.03 -11.58
C GLU A 10 39.36 10.55 -11.73
N THR A 11 39.11 11.38 -12.75
CA THR A 11 37.75 11.85 -13.07
C THR A 11 36.84 10.72 -13.53
N LEU A 12 37.37 9.76 -14.31
CA LEU A 12 36.62 8.57 -14.71
C LEU A 12 36.25 7.69 -13.52
N VAL A 13 37.16 7.47 -12.59
CA VAL A 13 36.89 6.74 -11.34
C VAL A 13 35.85 7.48 -10.49
N ALA A 14 35.98 8.80 -10.33
CA ALA A 14 35.02 9.60 -9.59
C ALA A 14 33.61 9.56 -10.21
N MET A 15 33.51 9.65 -11.54
CA MET A 15 32.22 9.53 -12.25
C MET A 15 31.62 8.13 -12.11
N LEU A 16 32.43 7.08 -12.15
CA LEU A 16 31.97 5.71 -11.91
C LEU A 16 31.41 5.55 -10.48
N LEU A 17 32.13 6.04 -9.47
CA LEU A 17 31.68 6.01 -8.08
C LEU A 17 30.39 6.83 -7.90
N LEU A 18 30.30 7.99 -8.53
CA LEU A 18 29.09 8.81 -8.50
C LEU A 18 27.90 8.10 -9.17
N ALA A 19 28.12 7.46 -10.32
CA ALA A 19 27.08 6.69 -11.00
C ALA A 19 26.59 5.50 -10.15
N MET A 20 27.50 4.79 -9.48
CA MET A 20 27.14 3.68 -8.58
C MET A 20 26.34 4.16 -7.36
N THR A 21 26.76 5.26 -6.73
CA THR A 21 26.05 5.82 -5.57
C THR A 21 24.65 6.31 -5.94
N ILE A 22 24.49 7.00 -7.07
CA ILE A 22 23.17 7.44 -7.56
C ILE A 22 22.28 6.25 -7.91
N SER A 23 22.82 5.24 -8.60
CA SER A 23 22.04 4.06 -9.01
C SER A 23 21.54 3.25 -7.81
N THR A 24 22.40 3.03 -6.81
CA THR A 24 22.04 2.32 -5.59
C THR A 24 20.99 3.07 -4.78
N LEU A 25 21.13 4.39 -4.66
CA LEU A 25 20.15 5.24 -3.97
C LEU A 25 18.78 5.20 -4.67
N LEU A 26 18.76 5.33 -6.00
CA LEU A 26 17.53 5.26 -6.77
C LEU A 26 16.84 3.91 -6.64
N GLN A 27 17.62 2.82 -6.67
CA GLN A 27 17.11 1.47 -6.51
C GLN A 27 16.49 1.26 -5.12
N TYR A 28 17.13 1.80 -4.08
CA TYR A 28 16.61 1.76 -2.71
C TYR A 28 15.26 2.50 -2.59
N HIS A 29 15.16 3.71 -3.14
CA HIS A 29 13.91 4.46 -3.15
C HIS A 29 12.80 3.75 -3.94
N ARG A 30 13.14 3.12 -5.07
CA ARG A 30 12.18 2.31 -5.84
C ARG A 30 11.67 1.13 -5.04
N ALA A 31 12.55 0.39 -4.36
CA ALA A 31 12.17 -0.74 -3.53
C ALA A 31 11.23 -0.32 -2.39
N LEU A 32 11.52 0.80 -1.72
CA LEU A 32 10.65 1.36 -0.70
C LEU A 32 9.29 1.77 -1.28
N ALA A 33 9.26 2.51 -2.39
CA ALA A 33 8.02 2.96 -3.01
C ALA A 33 7.12 1.79 -3.44
N LEU A 34 7.71 0.73 -3.98
CA LEU A 34 6.99 -0.50 -4.35
C LEU A 34 6.49 -1.27 -3.13
N GLY A 35 7.28 -1.33 -2.05
CA GLY A 35 6.83 -1.90 -0.78
C GLY A 35 5.64 -1.15 -0.19
N PHE A 36 5.69 0.19 -0.20
CA PHE A 36 4.59 1.03 0.26
C PHE A 36 3.35 0.92 -0.61
N SER A 37 3.48 0.80 -1.93
CA SER A 37 2.31 0.65 -2.81
C SER A 37 1.55 -0.65 -2.52
N GLN A 38 2.25 -1.76 -2.31
CA GLN A 38 1.62 -3.03 -1.93
C GLN A 38 0.86 -2.93 -0.60
N GLN A 39 1.48 -2.33 0.42
CA GLN A 39 0.81 -2.12 1.72
C GLN A 39 -0.40 -1.19 1.58
N TRP A 40 -0.25 -0.11 0.81
CA TRP A 40 -1.32 0.85 0.56
C TRP A 40 -2.54 0.20 -0.08
N HIS A 41 -2.35 -0.71 -1.05
CA HIS A 41 -3.44 -1.42 -1.70
C HIS A 41 -4.29 -2.24 -0.73
N GLN A 42 -3.66 -2.88 0.25
CA GLN A 42 -4.38 -3.61 1.28
C GLN A 42 -5.16 -2.65 2.18
N HIS A 43 -4.52 -1.58 2.66
CA HIS A 43 -5.17 -0.55 3.47
C HIS A 43 -6.39 0.07 2.77
N GLN A 44 -6.30 0.32 1.46
CA GLN A 44 -7.41 0.83 0.69
C GLN A 44 -8.62 -0.12 0.72
N ALA A 45 -8.39 -1.44 0.54
CA ALA A 45 -9.48 -2.42 0.62
C ALA A 45 -10.12 -2.44 2.02
N TRP A 46 -9.33 -2.32 3.09
CA TRP A 46 -9.84 -2.19 4.46
C TRP A 46 -10.64 -0.90 4.68
N GLN A 47 -10.17 0.23 4.14
CA GLN A 47 -10.87 1.51 4.22
C GLN A 47 -12.24 1.43 3.52
N VAL A 48 -12.29 0.83 2.32
CA VAL A 48 -13.54 0.63 1.58
C VAL A 48 -14.47 -0.31 2.34
N ALA A 49 -13.98 -1.45 2.85
CA ALA A 49 -14.79 -2.35 3.67
C ALA A 49 -15.38 -1.63 4.91
N GLY A 50 -14.61 -0.72 5.52
CA GLY A 50 -15.08 0.08 6.65
C GLY A 50 -16.17 1.08 6.25
N GLN A 51 -16.03 1.73 5.10
CA GLN A 51 -17.06 2.62 4.56
C GLN A 51 -18.36 1.87 4.26
N VAL A 52 -18.25 0.70 3.63
CA VAL A 52 -19.38 -0.19 3.32
C VAL A 52 -20.06 -0.67 4.60
N LEU A 53 -19.28 -1.00 5.64
CA LEU A 53 -19.82 -1.38 6.96
C LEU A 53 -20.60 -0.23 7.63
N LEU A 54 -20.26 1.02 7.32
CA LEU A 54 -20.98 2.23 7.76
C LEU A 54 -22.16 2.58 6.85
N GLY A 55 -22.45 1.78 5.82
CA GLY A 55 -23.52 2.03 4.85
C GLY A 55 -23.14 3.00 3.72
N ARG A 56 -21.85 3.27 3.52
CA ARG A 56 -21.35 4.06 2.38
C ARG A 56 -20.77 3.15 1.32
N GLU A 57 -21.43 3.08 0.17
CA GLU A 57 -20.90 2.39 -1.00
C GLU A 57 -19.80 3.22 -1.67
N VAL A 58 -18.87 2.54 -2.33
CA VAL A 58 -17.72 3.15 -3.00
C VAL A 58 -17.73 2.72 -4.46
N ASP A 59 -17.73 3.69 -5.36
CA ASP A 59 -17.79 3.42 -6.80
C ASP A 59 -16.62 2.52 -7.26
N GLY A 60 -16.96 1.54 -8.10
CA GLY A 60 -16.01 0.57 -8.63
C GLY A 60 -15.66 -0.58 -7.67
N TRP A 61 -16.29 -0.64 -6.50
CA TRP A 61 -16.17 -1.76 -5.56
C TRP A 61 -17.49 -2.50 -5.40
N VAL A 62 -17.44 -3.83 -5.41
CA VAL A 62 -18.59 -4.70 -5.17
C VAL A 62 -18.61 -5.07 -3.70
N SER A 63 -19.70 -4.73 -3.00
CA SER A 63 -19.93 -5.07 -1.59
C SER A 63 -20.86 -6.28 -1.46
N GLN A 64 -20.54 -7.18 -0.56
CA GLN A 64 -21.39 -8.29 -0.14
C GLN A 64 -21.62 -8.21 1.36
N HIS A 65 -22.88 -8.06 1.77
CA HIS A 65 -23.25 -7.97 3.17
C HIS A 65 -23.81 -9.32 3.64
N GLN A 66 -23.25 -9.84 4.72
CA GLN A 66 -23.71 -11.04 5.40
C GLN A 66 -23.93 -10.74 6.88
N PRO A 67 -25.12 -10.26 7.24
CA PRO A 67 -25.54 -10.19 8.63
C PRO A 67 -25.76 -11.62 9.15
N GLN A 68 -25.14 -11.93 10.29
CA GLN A 68 -25.33 -13.19 11.00
C GLN A 68 -25.88 -12.91 12.39
N THR A 69 -27.08 -13.40 12.68
CA THR A 69 -27.68 -13.28 14.01
C THR A 69 -27.03 -14.28 14.96
N MET A 70 -26.52 -13.80 16.08
CA MET A 70 -25.82 -14.61 17.08
C MET A 70 -26.75 -14.87 18.29
N PRO A 71 -26.66 -16.06 18.93
CA PRO A 71 -27.38 -16.30 20.17
C PRO A 71 -27.01 -15.25 21.22
N GLY A 72 -28.03 -14.55 21.76
CA GLY A 72 -27.87 -13.40 22.66
C GLY A 72 -28.38 -12.06 22.12
N GLY A 73 -29.04 -12.04 20.95
CA GLY A 73 -29.63 -10.82 20.39
C GLY A 73 -28.63 -9.89 19.69
N CYS A 74 -27.36 -10.28 19.63
CA CYS A 74 -26.34 -9.58 18.85
C CYS A 74 -26.42 -9.95 17.36
N VAL A 75 -26.16 -8.97 16.49
CA VAL A 75 -26.05 -9.15 15.05
C VAL A 75 -24.60 -8.89 14.63
N LEU A 76 -23.96 -9.90 14.04
CA LEU A 76 -22.65 -9.77 13.41
C LEU A 76 -22.84 -9.32 11.96
N ASN A 77 -22.61 -8.05 11.68
CA ASN A 77 -22.61 -7.52 10.31
C ASN A 77 -21.25 -7.78 9.68
N ARG A 78 -21.16 -8.79 8.80
CA ARG A 78 -19.97 -9.02 7.97
C ARG A 78 -20.15 -8.36 6.61
N VAL A 79 -19.11 -7.72 6.11
CA VAL A 79 -19.04 -7.15 4.76
C VAL A 79 -17.78 -7.61 4.06
N THR A 80 -17.93 -8.09 2.84
CA THR A 80 -16.82 -8.44 1.96
C THR A 80 -16.84 -7.47 0.78
N VAL A 81 -15.75 -6.75 0.56
CA VAL A 81 -15.61 -5.85 -0.58
C VAL A 81 -14.62 -6.44 -1.57
N THR A 82 -14.96 -6.38 -2.85
CA THR A 82 -14.11 -6.82 -3.96
C THR A 82 -13.95 -5.68 -4.93
N GLY A 83 -12.71 -5.27 -5.19
CA GLY A 83 -12.37 -4.12 -6.00
C GLY A 83 -11.53 -4.45 -7.23
N PRO A 84 -11.12 -3.41 -7.97
CA PRO A 84 -10.30 -3.57 -9.16
C PRO A 84 -8.95 -4.22 -8.82
N GLN A 85 -8.49 -5.10 -9.71
CA GLN A 85 -7.30 -5.96 -9.56
C GLN A 85 -7.46 -7.11 -8.54
N GLN A 86 -8.65 -7.71 -8.45
CA GLN A 86 -8.93 -8.88 -7.59
C GLN A 86 -8.63 -8.64 -6.09
N ARG A 87 -8.69 -7.38 -5.65
CA ARG A 87 -8.44 -7.02 -4.26
C ARG A 87 -9.71 -7.26 -3.46
N ALA A 88 -9.60 -8.03 -2.39
CA ALA A 88 -10.72 -8.26 -1.48
C ALA A 88 -10.33 -7.97 -0.03
N ALA A 89 -11.26 -7.43 0.73
CA ALA A 89 -11.15 -7.31 2.18
C ALA A 89 -12.48 -7.70 2.82
N THR A 90 -12.41 -8.33 3.99
CA THR A 90 -13.58 -8.71 4.78
C THR A 90 -13.49 -8.05 6.13
N LEU A 91 -14.52 -7.29 6.50
CA LEU A 91 -14.68 -6.72 7.82
C LEU A 91 -15.95 -7.23 8.48
N ALA A 92 -15.95 -7.34 9.79
CA ALA A 92 -17.14 -7.68 10.55
C ALA A 92 -17.25 -6.81 11.80
N ARG A 93 -18.47 -6.38 12.12
CA ARG A 93 -18.79 -5.68 13.36
C ARG A 93 -19.92 -6.40 14.08
N LEU A 94 -19.73 -6.65 15.38
CA LEU A 94 -20.79 -7.07 16.28
C LEU A 94 -21.58 -5.85 16.73
N ASN A 95 -22.88 -5.88 16.52
CA ASN A 95 -23.84 -4.93 17.06
C ASN A 95 -24.70 -5.68 18.07
N CYS A 96 -24.54 -5.35 19.34
CA CYS A 96 -25.42 -5.79 20.42
C CYS A 96 -26.16 -4.54 20.91
N HIS A 97 -27.48 -4.62 21.00
CA HIS A 97 -28.32 -3.54 21.53
C HIS A 97 -28.65 -3.78 23.00
#